data_AF-A0A5E4B2Z1-F1
#
_entry.id   AF-A0A5E4B2Z1-F1
#
_cell.length_a   1.000
_cell.length_b   1.000
_cell.length_c   1.000
_cell.angle_alpha   90.00
_cell.angle_beta   90.00
_cell.angle_gamma   90.00
#
_symmetry.space_group_name_H-M   'P 1'
#
loop_
_entity.id
_entity.type
_entity.pdbx_description
1 polymer ?
#
loop_
_entity_poly.entity_id
_entity_poly.type
_entity_poly.pdbx_seq_one_letter_code
_entity_poly.pdbx_strand_id
1 'polypeptide(L)'
;MRCSPGTGGGGKERGSPNAPTPHPRGLGVDSKPELQRVLEHRRRNQLIKKKKEELEAKRLQCPFEQELLRRQQRLNQLEKPPEKEEEHAPEFIKVRENLRRIATLSSEERAL
;
A
#
# COMPACT_ATOMS: atom_id res chain seq x y z
N MET A 1 33.83 -82.47 38.85
CA MET A 1 33.61 -83.08 37.52
C MET A 1 33.31 -81.98 36.51
N ARG A 2 33.83 -82.14 35.29
CA ARG A 2 33.77 -81.17 34.18
C ARG A 2 32.46 -81.32 33.42
N CYS A 3 31.91 -80.21 32.91
CA CYS A 3 31.10 -80.17 31.69
C CYS A 3 31.55 -78.96 30.84
N SER A 4 31.81 -79.23 29.56
CA SER A 4 32.42 -78.34 28.55
C SER A 4 31.41 -77.36 27.91
N PRO A 5 31.86 -76.32 27.19
CA PRO A 5 30.99 -75.32 26.57
C PRO A 5 30.50 -75.76 25.18
N GLY A 6 29.22 -75.57 24.90
CA GLY A 6 28.64 -75.69 23.57
C GLY A 6 28.67 -74.35 22.84
N THR A 7 29.34 -74.31 21.70
CA THR A 7 29.39 -73.18 20.77
C THR A 7 28.11 -73.14 19.93
N GLY A 8 27.39 -72.01 19.96
CA GLY A 8 26.21 -71.75 19.13
C GLY A 8 26.47 -70.51 18.27
N GLY A 9 26.56 -70.71 16.96
CA GLY A 9 27.06 -69.74 15.99
C GLY A 9 26.18 -68.50 15.83
N GLY A 10 26.84 -67.32 15.79
CA GLY A 10 26.22 -66.08 15.37
C GLY A 10 25.89 -66.11 13.88
N GLY A 11 24.60 -66.25 13.56
CA GLY A 11 24.08 -65.99 12.23
C GLY A 11 24.14 -64.50 11.92
N LYS A 12 25.18 -64.08 11.20
CA LYS A 12 25.26 -62.74 10.59
C LYS A 12 24.27 -62.71 9.43
N GLU A 13 23.07 -62.19 9.67
CA GLU A 13 22.11 -61.93 8.60
C GLU A 13 22.78 -61.03 7.56
N ARG A 14 23.08 -61.62 6.40
CA ARG A 14 23.57 -60.87 5.24
C ARG A 14 22.38 -60.07 4.73
N GLY A 15 22.41 -58.75 4.97
CA GLY A 15 21.46 -57.81 4.40
C GLY A 15 21.27 -58.07 2.91
N SER A 16 20.02 -58.18 2.50
CA SER A 16 19.61 -58.51 1.14
C SER A 16 20.09 -57.41 0.16
N PRO A 17 20.73 -57.75 -0.98
CA PRO A 17 21.30 -56.77 -1.92
C PRO A 17 20.26 -55.97 -2.72
N ASN A 18 18.97 -56.10 -2.41
CA ASN A 18 17.85 -55.48 -3.12
C ASN A 18 17.05 -54.49 -2.24
N ALA A 19 17.68 -53.85 -1.25
CA ALA A 19 17.07 -52.70 -0.60
C ALA A 19 17.02 -51.52 -1.60
N PRO A 20 15.85 -50.95 -1.94
CA PRO A 20 15.79 -49.77 -2.79
C PRO A 20 16.53 -48.64 -2.07
N THR A 21 17.61 -48.17 -2.67
CA THR A 21 18.29 -46.96 -2.21
C THR A 21 17.27 -45.83 -2.22
N PRO A 22 17.19 -45.00 -1.16
CA PRO A 22 16.42 -43.77 -1.25
C PRO A 22 17.04 -42.96 -2.38
N HIS A 23 16.38 -42.97 -3.54
CA HIS A 23 16.71 -42.07 -4.64
C HIS A 23 16.80 -40.67 -4.04
N PRO A 24 17.88 -39.91 -4.26
CA PRO A 24 18.02 -38.60 -3.67
C PRO A 24 17.01 -37.67 -4.34
N ARG A 25 15.77 -37.70 -3.85
CA ARG A 25 14.75 -36.68 -4.07
C ARG A 25 15.26 -35.43 -3.35
N GLY A 26 16.15 -34.71 -4.02
CA GLY A 26 16.74 -33.48 -3.49
C GLY A 26 18.26 -33.49 -3.34
N LEU A 27 19.02 -33.97 -4.34
CA LEU A 27 20.32 -33.32 -4.56
C LEU A 27 20.01 -31.84 -4.83
N GLY A 28 20.35 -30.99 -3.86
CA GLY A 28 20.10 -29.56 -3.92
C GLY A 28 20.56 -28.97 -5.25
N VAL A 29 19.99 -27.83 -5.60
CA VAL A 29 20.37 -27.03 -6.78
C VAL A 29 21.88 -26.84 -6.93
N ASP A 30 22.62 -26.98 -5.83
CA ASP A 30 24.08 -26.94 -5.73
C ASP A 30 24.82 -28.06 -6.49
N SER A 31 24.19 -29.21 -6.77
CA SER A 31 24.78 -30.25 -7.63
C SER A 31 24.71 -29.92 -9.13
N LYS A 32 24.02 -28.83 -9.52
CA LYS A 32 23.82 -28.39 -10.91
C LYS A 32 24.03 -26.88 -11.04
N PRO A 33 25.28 -26.41 -11.27
CA PRO A 33 25.61 -24.98 -11.26
C PRO A 33 24.84 -24.19 -12.32
N GLU A 34 24.50 -24.78 -13.46
CA GLU A 34 23.67 -24.15 -14.49
C GLU A 34 22.25 -23.85 -14.00
N LEU A 35 21.62 -24.83 -13.36
CA LEU A 35 20.26 -24.71 -12.86
C LEU A 35 20.17 -23.67 -11.75
N GLN A 36 21.17 -23.64 -10.87
CA GLN A 36 21.29 -22.60 -9.84
C GLN A 36 21.38 -21.21 -10.44
N ARG A 37 22.20 -21.01 -11.49
CA ARG A 37 22.29 -19.71 -12.18
C ARG A 37 21.00 -19.29 -12.85
N VAL A 38 20.29 -20.21 -13.53
CA VAL A 38 18.99 -19.91 -14.15
C VAL A 38 17.94 -19.54 -13.10
N LEU A 39 17.92 -20.22 -11.96
CA LEU A 39 16.97 -19.91 -10.88
C LEU A 39 17.29 -18.59 -10.19
N GLU A 40 18.56 -18.29 -9.93
CA GLU A 40 19.01 -16.98 -9.46
C GLU A 40 18.64 -15.86 -10.44
N HIS A 41 18.88 -16.07 -11.74
CA HIS A 41 18.51 -15.11 -12.78
C HIS A 41 16.99 -14.89 -12.82
N ARG A 42 16.19 -15.97 -12.76
CA ARG A 42 14.73 -15.89 -12.69
C ARG A 42 14.27 -15.11 -11.46
N ARG A 43 14.85 -15.37 -10.28
CA ARG A 43 14.57 -14.60 -9.06
C ARG A 43 14.84 -13.11 -9.28
N ARG A 44 16.04 -12.75 -9.75
CA ARG A 44 16.41 -11.35 -10.01
C ARG A 44 15.43 -10.67 -10.98
N ASN A 45 15.09 -11.32 -12.09
CA ASN A 45 14.16 -10.77 -13.08
C ASN A 45 12.76 -10.53 -12.50
N GLN A 46 12.27 -11.44 -11.66
CA GLN A 46 10.99 -11.25 -10.97
C GLN A 46 11.00 -10.04 -10.04
N LEU A 47 12.09 -9.85 -9.27
CA LEU A 47 12.22 -8.66 -8.41
C LEU A 47 12.29 -7.37 -9.24
N ILE A 48 13.06 -7.36 -10.34
CA ILE A 48 13.18 -6.21 -11.22
C ILE A 48 11.82 -5.86 -11.83
N LYS A 49 11.08 -6.86 -12.32
CA LYS A 49 9.74 -6.67 -12.89
C LYS A 49 8.79 -6.05 -11.86
N LYS A 50 8.73 -6.61 -10.65
CA LYS A 50 7.90 -6.07 -9.56
C LYS A 50 8.28 -4.63 -9.19
N LYS A 51 9.58 -4.33 -9.05
CA LYS A 51 10.05 -2.97 -8.74
C LYS A 51 9.69 -1.97 -9.84
N LYS A 52 9.76 -2.38 -11.11
CA LYS A 52 9.40 -1.54 -12.25
C LYS A 52 7.90 -1.23 -12.25
N GLU A 53 7.07 -2.25 -12.05
CA GLU A 53 5.61 -2.10 -11.94
C GLU A 53 5.22 -1.20 -10.76
N GLU A 54 5.87 -1.37 -9.60
CA GLU A 54 5.64 -0.51 -8.42
C GLU A 54 6.05 0.95 -8.70
N LEU A 55 7.19 1.17 -9.34
CA LEU A 55 7.64 2.51 -9.70
C LEU A 55 6.68 3.17 -10.69
N GLU A 56 6.18 2.43 -11.67
CA GLU A 56 5.19 2.91 -12.64
C GLU A 56 3.87 3.27 -11.97
N ALA A 57 3.38 2.43 -11.04
CA ALA A 57 2.19 2.74 -10.24
C ALA A 57 2.35 4.03 -9.42
N LYS A 58 3.50 4.21 -8.75
CA LYS A 58 3.80 5.45 -8.02
C LYS A 58 3.92 6.66 -8.94
N ARG A 59 4.49 6.49 -10.13
CA ARG A 59 4.58 7.54 -11.15
C ARG A 59 3.23 7.97 -11.68
N LEU A 60 2.23 7.08 -11.74
CA LEU A 60 0.87 7.42 -12.13
C LEU A 60 0.06 8.04 -10.97
N GLN A 61 0.33 7.63 -9.73
CA GLN A 61 -0.27 8.27 -8.55
C GLN A 61 0.10 9.75 -8.46
N CYS A 62 1.37 10.11 -8.67
CA CYS A 62 1.85 11.48 -8.43
C CYS A 62 1.15 12.56 -9.30
N PRO A 63 0.94 12.37 -10.62
CA PRO A 63 0.11 13.25 -11.45
C PRO A 63 -1.35 13.32 -10.98
N PHE A 64 -1.94 12.18 -10.62
CA PHE A 64 -3.33 12.11 -10.16
C PHE A 64 -3.53 12.85 -8.83
N GLU A 65 -2.59 12.69 -7.88
CA GLU A 65 -2.57 13.43 -6.60
C GLU A 65 -2.46 14.94 -6.83
N GLN A 66 -1.64 15.38 -7.78
CA GLN A 66 -1.53 16.79 -8.15
C GLN A 66 -2.83 17.33 -8.73
N GLU A 67 -3.50 16.59 -9.61
CA GLU A 67 -4.80 16.99 -10.16
C GLU A 67 -5.88 17.05 -9.08
N LEU A 68 -5.90 16.08 -8.17
CA LEU A 68 -6.83 16.05 -7.04
C LEU A 68 -6.65 17.29 -6.16
N LEU A 69 -5.41 17.65 -5.84
CA LEU A 69 -5.10 18.86 -5.08
C LEU A 69 -5.57 20.12 -5.81
N ARG A 70 -5.30 20.23 -7.12
CA ARG A 70 -5.78 21.36 -7.94
C ARG A 70 -7.30 21.46 -7.96
N ARG A 71 -8.01 20.33 -7.97
CA ARG A 71 -9.48 20.28 -7.92
C ARG A 71 -10.01 20.71 -6.55
N GLN A 72 -9.39 20.25 -5.47
CA GLN A 72 -9.73 20.67 -4.11
C GLN A 72 -9.50 22.16 -3.90
N GLN A 73 -8.38 22.71 -4.39
CA GLN A 73 -8.11 24.14 -4.31
C GLN A 73 -9.16 24.98 -5.05
N ARG A 74 -9.62 24.53 -6.22
CA ARG A 74 -10.73 25.18 -6.94
C ARG A 74 -12.02 25.13 -6.15
N LEU A 75 -12.40 23.97 -5.60
CA LEU A 75 -13.59 23.85 -4.76
C LEU A 75 -13.54 24.78 -3.55
N ASN A 76 -12.41 24.84 -2.84
CA ASN A 76 -12.25 25.74 -1.70
C ASN A 76 -12.39 27.22 -2.08
N GLN A 77 -12.02 27.62 -3.30
CA GLN A 77 -12.21 29.00 -3.78
C GLN A 77 -13.69 29.32 -4.05
N LEU A 78 -14.44 28.35 -4.56
CA LEU A 78 -15.88 28.50 -4.79
C LEU A 78 -16.70 28.39 -3.49
N GLU A 79 -16.23 27.60 -2.53
CA GLU A 79 -16.90 27.39 -1.24
C GLU A 79 -16.61 28.52 -0.25
N LYS A 80 -15.60 29.37 -0.50
CA LYS A 80 -15.43 30.59 0.29
C LYS A 80 -16.74 31.38 0.20
N PRO A 81 -17.48 31.53 1.32
CA PRO A 81 -18.61 32.44 1.34
C PRO A 81 -18.10 33.82 0.93
N PRO A 82 -18.94 34.68 0.32
CA PRO A 82 -18.55 36.07 0.12
C PRO A 82 -18.08 36.60 1.48
N GLU A 83 -16.78 36.90 1.59
CA GLU A 83 -16.23 37.59 2.75
C GLU A 83 -16.97 38.92 2.80
N LYS A 84 -18.02 38.97 3.63
CA LYS A 84 -18.85 40.13 3.95
C LYS A 84 -18.74 41.24 2.89
N GLU A 85 -19.39 41.06 1.73
CA GLU A 85 -19.50 42.14 0.73
C GLU A 85 -20.08 43.43 1.34
N GLU A 86 -20.73 43.33 2.50
CA GLU A 86 -21.17 44.44 3.33
C GLU A 86 -20.02 45.39 3.73
N GLU A 87 -18.80 44.90 3.99
CA GLU A 87 -17.64 45.75 4.29
C GLU A 87 -17.04 46.41 3.03
N HIS A 88 -17.10 45.74 1.89
CA HIS A 88 -16.62 46.24 0.60
C HIS A 88 -17.62 47.13 -0.15
N ALA A 89 -18.88 47.21 0.32
CA ALA A 89 -19.86 48.11 -0.23
C ALA A 89 -19.38 49.58 -0.12
N PRO A 90 -19.52 50.38 -1.19
CA PRO A 90 -19.25 51.81 -1.14
C PRO A 90 -20.00 52.48 0.02
N GLU A 91 -19.37 53.50 0.61
CA GLU A 91 -19.87 54.21 1.79
C GLU A 91 -21.32 54.70 1.61
N PHE A 92 -21.67 55.18 0.41
CA PHE A 92 -23.03 55.64 0.10
C PHE A 92 -24.10 54.54 0.18
N ILE A 93 -23.76 53.27 -0.11
CA ILE A 93 -24.69 52.14 0.01
C ILE A 93 -25.00 51.88 1.48
N LYS A 94 -23.97 51.89 2.33
CA LYS A 94 -24.08 51.74 3.80
C LYS A 94 -24.93 52.85 4.40
N VAL A 95 -24.66 54.11 4.02
CA VAL A 95 -25.42 55.28 4.48
C VAL A 95 -26.89 55.19 4.04
N ARG A 96 -27.15 54.87 2.77
CA ARG A 96 -28.52 54.74 2.24
C ARG A 96 -29.33 53.68 2.99
N GLU A 97 -28.71 52.54 3.31
CA GLU A 97 -29.37 51.47 4.02
C GLU A 97 -29.61 51.81 5.51
N ASN A 98 -28.66 52.49 6.15
CA ASN A 98 -28.82 53.01 7.50
C ASN A 98 -30.00 54.01 7.59
N LEU A 99 -30.11 54.93 6.63
CA LEU A 99 -31.24 55.86 6.54
C LEU A 99 -32.59 55.13 6.38
N ARG A 100 -32.66 54.03 5.62
CA ARG A 100 -33.88 53.22 5.49
C ARG A 100 -34.26 52.52 6.81
N ARG A 101 -33.28 52.00 7.55
CA ARG A 101 -33.49 51.36 8.86
C ARG A 101 -34.04 52.35 9.89
N ILE A 102 -33.45 53.55 9.96
CA ILE A 102 -33.92 54.59 10.87
C ILE A 102 -35.33 55.08 10.48
N ALA A 103 -35.61 55.23 9.18
CA ALA A 103 -36.93 55.67 8.71
C ALA A 103 -38.04 54.66 9.03
N THR A 104 -37.77 53.37 8.91
CA THR A 104 -38.74 52.31 9.23
C THR A 104 -38.99 52.22 10.73
N LEU A 105 -37.93 52.21 11.55
CA LEU A 105 -38.06 52.21 13.02
C LEU A 105 -38.81 53.45 13.52
N SER A 106 -38.50 54.64 12.99
CA SER A 106 -39.20 55.87 13.34
C SER A 106 -40.67 55.87 12.90
N SER A 107 -41.01 55.17 11.82
CA SER A 107 -42.39 55.01 11.36
C SER A 107 -43.17 54.03 12.23
N GLU A 108 -42.53 52.95 12.69
CA GLU A 108 -43.14 51.95 13.57
C GLU A 108 -43.38 52.51 14.98
N GLU A 109 -42.45 53.32 15.53
CA GLU A 109 -42.64 54.02 16.81
C GLU A 109 -43.75 55.09 16.77
N ARG A 110 -44.09 55.61 15.59
CA ARG A 110 -45.19 56.60 15.43
C ARG A 110 -46.55 55.97 15.10
N ALA A 111 -46.58 54.67 14.81
CA ALA A 111 -47.80 53.92 14.49
C ALA A 111 -48.38 53.17 15.71
N LEU A 112 -47.70 53.22 16.87
CA LEU A 112 -48.16 52.76 18.19
C LEU A 112 -48.69 53.94 19.01
#